data_AF-A0A2T0LJU3-F1
#
_entry.id   AF-A0A2T0LJU3-F1
#
_cell.length_a   1.000
_cell.length_b   1.000
_cell.length_c   1.000
_cell.angle_alpha   90.00
_cell.angle_beta   90.00
_cell.angle_gamma   90.00
#
_symmetry.space_group_name_H-M   'P 1'
#
loop_
_entity.id
_entity.type
_entity.pdbx_description
1 polymer ?
#
loop_
_entity_poly.entity_id
_entity_poly.type
_entity_poly.pdbx_seq_one_letter_code
_entity_poly.pdbx_strand_id
1 'polypeptide(L)'
;MGKPAYLYRPESLYDRVEYPIYTMDTKEEVSRLVEEFEAHVPRDWVIDYLQDRLGAESVQEMEDGKIRVLFYDRELTKSKVKTEEFLRTFERHVDEYLLQKGIRLYKG
;
A
#
# COMPACT_ATOMS: atom_id res chain seq x y z
N MET A 1 0.83 -16.47 10.50
CA MET A 1 1.20 -15.95 9.17
C MET A 1 0.29 -14.76 8.89
N GLY A 2 0.83 -13.55 8.75
CA GLY A 2 0.05 -12.31 8.65
C GLY A 2 -0.67 -12.19 7.30
N LYS A 3 -1.82 -11.49 7.29
CA LYS A 3 -2.58 -11.19 6.07
C LYS A 3 -1.69 -10.40 5.09
N PRO A 4 -1.74 -10.66 3.77
CA PRO A 4 -1.12 -9.79 2.79
C PRO A 4 -1.69 -8.37 2.94
N ALA A 5 -0.82 -7.42 3.29
CA ALA A 5 -1.13 -6.01 3.34
C ALA A 5 -0.61 -5.37 2.05
N TYR A 6 -1.51 -5.01 1.15
CA TYR A 6 -1.14 -4.20 -0.02
C TYR A 6 -0.97 -2.75 0.43
N LEU A 7 0.08 -2.09 -0.07
CA LEU A 7 0.41 -0.70 0.27
C LEU A 7 -0.61 0.28 -0.32
N TYR A 8 -1.10 -0.01 -1.53
CA TYR A 8 -2.17 0.74 -2.17
C TYR A 8 -3.41 -0.13 -2.29
N ARG A 9 -4.48 0.28 -1.61
CA ARG A 9 -5.82 -0.32 -1.69
C ARG A 9 -6.82 0.63 -1.04
N PRO A 10 -7.71 1.25 -1.83
CA PRO A 10 -8.75 2.15 -1.33
C PRO A 10 -9.53 1.57 -0.16
N GLU A 11 -9.90 2.44 0.80
CA GLU A 11 -10.61 2.07 2.03
C GLU A 11 -11.90 1.28 1.76
N SER A 12 -12.62 1.60 0.68
CA SER A 12 -13.83 0.88 0.23
C SER A 12 -13.59 -0.61 -0.11
N LEU A 13 -12.36 -0.98 -0.47
CA LEU A 13 -11.96 -2.36 -0.75
C LEU A 13 -11.46 -3.08 0.50
N TYR A 14 -10.97 -2.33 1.50
CA TYR A 14 -10.56 -2.89 2.79
C TYR A 14 -11.71 -3.66 3.44
N ASP A 15 -12.88 -3.04 3.53
CA ASP A 15 -14.06 -3.67 4.12
C ASP A 15 -14.51 -4.89 3.30
N ARG A 16 -14.45 -4.82 1.97
CA ARG A 16 -14.98 -5.87 1.08
C ARG A 16 -14.10 -7.13 1.05
N VAL A 17 -12.78 -7.00 1.12
CA VAL A 17 -11.84 -8.14 1.13
C VAL A 17 -11.90 -8.92 2.44
N GLU A 18 -12.27 -8.26 3.55
CA GLU A 18 -12.41 -8.93 4.86
C GLU A 18 -13.68 -9.79 4.97
N TYR A 19 -14.67 -9.61 4.08
CA TYR A 19 -15.89 -10.44 4.06
C TYR A 19 -15.74 -11.67 3.14
N PRO A 20 -15.89 -12.90 3.68
CA PRO A 20 -15.75 -14.14 2.90
C PRO A 20 -16.76 -14.28 1.74
N ILE A 21 -17.86 -13.52 1.77
CA ILE A 21 -18.97 -13.55 0.81
C ILE A 21 -18.71 -12.79 -0.50
N TYR A 22 -17.62 -12.02 -0.63
CA TYR A 22 -17.27 -11.26 -1.85
C TYR A 22 -15.92 -11.67 -2.47
N THR A 23 -15.46 -12.88 -2.17
CA THR A 23 -14.04 -13.25 -2.19
C THR A 23 -13.38 -13.50 -3.55
N MET A 24 -14.10 -13.61 -4.67
CA MET A 24 -13.46 -13.73 -5.99
C MET A 24 -13.43 -12.40 -6.73
N ASP A 25 -14.58 -11.77 -6.93
CA ASP A 25 -14.67 -10.51 -7.68
C ASP A 25 -13.86 -9.38 -7.01
N THR A 26 -13.91 -9.26 -5.68
CA THR A 26 -13.10 -8.26 -4.96
C THR A 26 -11.61 -8.58 -5.01
N LYS A 27 -11.21 -9.85 -5.10
CA LYS A 27 -9.80 -10.21 -5.29
C LYS A 27 -9.31 -9.88 -6.68
N GLU A 28 -10.11 -10.12 -7.72
CA GLU A 28 -9.77 -9.73 -9.09
C GLU A 28 -9.69 -8.21 -9.23
N GLU A 29 -10.61 -7.47 -8.62
CA GLU A 29 -10.59 -6.00 -8.59
C GLU A 29 -9.34 -5.48 -7.88
N VAL A 30 -8.97 -6.05 -6.72
CA VAL A 30 -7.75 -5.68 -6.00
C VAL A 30 -6.50 -6.04 -6.81
N SER A 31 -6.44 -7.22 -7.43
CA SER A 31 -5.31 -7.60 -8.28
C SER A 31 -5.15 -6.65 -9.45
N ARG A 32 -6.25 -6.29 -10.14
CA ARG A 32 -6.21 -5.32 -11.24
C ARG A 32 -5.72 -3.95 -10.78
N LEU A 33 -6.17 -3.49 -9.61
CA LEU A 33 -5.72 -2.21 -9.04
C LEU A 33 -4.25 -2.23 -8.67
N VAL A 34 -3.74 -3.36 -8.16
CA VAL A 34 -2.31 -3.54 -7.90
C VAL A 34 -1.52 -3.50 -9.21
N GLU A 35 -1.98 -4.19 -10.25
CA GLU A 35 -1.33 -4.17 -11.57
C GLU A 35 -1.32 -2.77 -12.19
N GLU A 36 -2.44 -2.05 -12.14
CA GLU A 36 -2.52 -0.67 -12.64
C GLU A 36 -1.66 0.29 -11.81
N PHE A 37 -1.60 0.09 -10.48
CA PHE A 37 -0.71 0.84 -9.60
C PHE A 37 0.77 0.62 -10.00
N GLU A 38 1.19 -0.64 -10.11
CA GLU A 38 2.56 -1.00 -10.48
C GLU A 38 2.93 -0.53 -11.90
N ALA A 39 1.96 -0.40 -12.81
CA ALA A 39 2.18 0.13 -14.15
C ALA A 39 2.45 1.65 -14.18
N HIS A 40 2.01 2.40 -13.17
CA HIS A 40 2.03 3.87 -13.20
C HIS A 40 2.87 4.52 -12.10
N VAL A 41 3.05 3.83 -10.98
CA VAL A 41 3.81 4.29 -9.82
C VAL A 41 5.14 3.53 -9.78
N PRO A 42 6.28 4.20 -10.02
CA PRO A 42 7.58 3.56 -9.97
C PRO A 42 7.85 2.98 -8.58
N ARG A 43 8.34 1.75 -8.54
CA ARG A 43 8.72 1.07 -7.30
C ARG A 43 9.71 1.88 -6.46
N ASP A 44 10.73 2.44 -7.09
CA ASP A 44 11.76 3.24 -6.41
C ASP A 44 11.15 4.46 -5.71
N TRP A 45 10.16 5.11 -6.34
CA TRP A 45 9.43 6.23 -5.73
C TRP A 45 8.68 5.80 -4.46
N VAL A 46 8.08 4.60 -4.47
CA VAL A 46 7.40 4.03 -3.29
C VAL A 46 8.42 3.72 -2.20
N ILE A 47 9.55 3.11 -2.54
CA ILE A 47 10.61 2.78 -1.58
C ILE A 47 11.16 4.05 -0.94
N ASP A 48 11.53 5.05 -1.73
CA ASP A 48 12.03 6.34 -1.26
C ASP A 48 11.02 7.00 -0.30
N TYR A 49 9.75 7.04 -0.67
CA TYR A 49 8.69 7.59 0.19
C TYR A 49 8.59 6.86 1.54
N LEU A 50 8.63 5.52 1.52
CA LEU A 50 8.54 4.71 2.73
C LEU A 50 9.78 4.90 3.62
N GLN A 51 10.97 4.93 3.03
CA GLN A 51 12.23 5.10 3.76
C GLN A 51 12.34 6.50 4.38
N ASP A 52 11.91 7.54 3.67
CA ASP A 52 11.90 8.93 4.17
C ASP A 52 11.00 9.11 5.40
N ARG A 53 9.93 8.32 5.51
CA ARG A 53 8.95 8.45 6.59
C ARG A 53 9.14 7.46 7.73
N LEU A 54 9.67 6.27 7.46
CA LEU A 54 9.76 5.17 8.42
C LEU A 54 11.21 4.81 8.81
N GLY A 55 12.19 5.28 8.04
CA GLY A 55 13.60 4.90 8.11
C GLY A 55 13.92 3.77 7.15
N ALA A 56 15.16 3.78 6.61
CA ALA A 56 15.64 2.76 5.67
C ALA A 56 15.57 1.34 6.25
N GLU A 57 15.79 1.19 7.55
CA GLU A 57 15.72 -0.10 8.24
C GLU A 57 14.29 -0.66 8.38
N SER A 58 13.28 0.17 8.12
CA SER A 58 11.86 -0.22 8.16
C SER A 58 11.34 -0.72 6.83
N VAL A 59 12.12 -0.65 5.75
CA VAL A 59 11.70 -1.03 4.40
C VAL A 59 12.64 -2.12 3.90
N GLN A 60 12.09 -3.30 3.60
CA GLN A 60 12.84 -4.43 3.09
C GLN A 60 12.19 -4.93 1.80
N GLU A 61 12.97 -4.98 0.72
CA GLU A 61 12.56 -5.66 -0.49
C GLU A 61 12.65 -7.18 -0.30
N MET A 62 11.63 -7.89 -0.76
CA MET A 62 11.52 -9.34 -0.68
C MET A 62 11.76 -9.98 -2.04
N GLU A 63 12.20 -11.24 -2.04
CA GLU A 63 12.22 -12.08 -3.22
C GLU A 63 10.79 -12.33 -3.69
N ASP A 64 10.42 -11.86 -4.89
CA ASP A 64 9.08 -11.81 -5.51
C ASP A 64 8.54 -10.40 -5.79
N GLY A 65 9.32 -9.36 -5.52
CA GLY A 65 8.88 -7.99 -5.79
C GLY A 65 7.94 -7.44 -4.71
N LYS A 66 7.73 -8.12 -3.60
CA LYS A 66 7.04 -7.51 -2.45
C LYS A 66 7.96 -6.55 -1.69
N ILE A 67 7.35 -5.57 -1.04
CA ILE A 67 8.02 -4.67 -0.10
C ILE A 67 7.45 -4.95 1.28
N ARG A 68 8.31 -5.35 2.22
CA ARG A 68 7.97 -5.49 3.63
C ARG A 68 8.21 -4.16 4.32
N VAL A 69 7.18 -3.67 5.02
CA VAL A 69 7.21 -2.40 5.75
C VAL A 69 6.99 -2.64 7.24
N LEU A 70 7.88 -2.10 8.07
CA LEU A 70 7.81 -2.15 9.53
C LEU A 70 7.35 -0.79 10.09
N PHE A 71 6.12 -0.76 10.59
CA PHE A 71 5.55 0.42 11.26
C PHE A 71 5.89 0.55 12.74
N TYR A 72 6.62 -0.43 13.28
CA TYR A 72 7.02 -0.48 14.68
C TYR A 72 8.54 -0.35 14.80
N ASP A 73 8.99 -0.02 16.01
CA ASP A 73 10.41 -0.05 16.36
C ASP A 73 10.95 -1.50 16.35
N ARG A 74 12.27 -1.66 16.52
CA ARG A 74 12.93 -2.98 16.47
C ARG A 74 12.39 -3.95 17.51
N GLU A 75 11.93 -3.45 18.66
CA GLU A 75 11.37 -4.27 19.73
C GLU A 75 9.87 -4.56 19.53
N LEU A 76 9.26 -4.03 18.47
CA LEU A 76 7.82 -4.15 18.16
C LEU A 76 6.90 -3.63 19.28
N THR A 77 7.42 -2.83 20.20
CA THR A 77 6.69 -2.34 21.38
C THR A 77 6.09 -0.97 21.15
N LYS A 78 6.67 -0.20 20.22
CA LYS A 78 6.30 1.18 19.95
C LYS A 78 6.04 1.38 18.47
N SER A 79 4.83 1.83 18.14
CA SER A 79 4.49 2.27 16.80
C SER A 79 5.33 3.50 16.44
N LYS A 80 6.05 3.46 15.30
CA LYS A 80 6.81 4.60 14.75
C LYS A 80 5.86 5.67 14.21
N VAL A 81 4.76 5.23 13.61
CA VAL A 81 3.68 6.06 13.07
C VAL A 81 2.35 5.45 13.45
N LYS A 82 1.27 6.24 13.39
CA LYS A 82 -0.08 5.67 13.41
C LYS A 82 -0.37 5.07 12.03
N THR A 83 -0.45 3.74 11.95
CA THR A 83 -0.53 3.00 10.67
C THR A 83 -1.70 3.46 9.79
N GLU A 84 -2.89 3.68 10.36
CA GLU A 84 -4.06 4.12 9.59
C GLU A 84 -3.87 5.52 8.98
N GLU A 85 -3.45 6.49 9.78
CA GLU A 85 -3.15 7.86 9.30
C GLU A 85 -2.03 7.86 8.25
N PHE A 86 -1.02 7.00 8.43
CA PHE A 86 0.05 6.83 7.47
C PHE A 86 -0.46 6.30 6.12
N LEU A 87 -1.25 5.22 6.12
CA LEU A 87 -1.78 4.60 4.91
C LEU A 87 -2.70 5.57 4.15
N ARG A 88 -3.58 6.30 4.84
CA ARG A 88 -4.41 7.34 4.21
C ARG A 88 -3.58 8.46 3.58
N THR A 89 -2.49 8.85 4.25
CA THR A 89 -1.58 9.88 3.72
C THR A 89 -0.83 9.36 2.49
N PHE A 90 -0.37 8.10 2.52
CA PHE A 90 0.28 7.46 1.39
C PHE A 90 -0.65 7.36 0.17
N GLU A 91 -1.89 6.91 0.37
CA GLU A 91 -2.92 6.85 -0.67
C GLU A 91 -3.11 8.22 -1.34
N ARG A 92 -3.27 9.28 -0.54
CA ARG A 92 -3.40 10.65 -1.08
C ARG A 92 -2.18 11.06 -1.91
N HIS A 93 -0.97 10.76 -1.46
CA HIS A 93 0.25 11.12 -2.20
C HIS A 93 0.36 10.35 -3.52
N VAL A 94 -0.03 9.07 -3.53
CA VAL A 94 -0.14 8.28 -4.76
C VAL A 94 -1.15 8.89 -5.71
N ASP A 95 -2.34 9.24 -5.22
CA ASP A 95 -3.38 9.87 -6.04
C ASP A 95 -2.92 11.22 -6.61
N GLU A 96 -2.28 12.07 -5.81
CA GLU A 96 -1.69 13.33 -6.27
C GLU A 96 -0.62 13.11 -7.36
N TYR A 97 0.25 12.12 -7.17
CA TYR A 97 1.29 11.74 -8.13
C TYR A 97 0.68 11.29 -9.47
N LEU A 98 -0.40 10.51 -9.42
CA LEU A 98 -1.11 10.02 -10.62
C LEU A 98 -1.92 11.13 -11.29
N LEU A 99 -2.56 12.01 -10.51
CA LEU A 99 -3.30 13.16 -11.03
C LEU A 99 -2.39 14.12 -11.81
N GLN A 100 -1.15 14.33 -11.36
CA GLN A 100 -0.15 15.09 -12.11
C GLN A 100 0.16 14.48 -13.49
N LYS A 101 -0.01 13.16 -13.64
CA LYS A 101 0.13 12.43 -14.91
C LYS A 101 -1.20 12.31 -15.68
N GLY A 102 -2.30 12.87 -15.16
CA GLY A 102 -3.64 12.74 -15.75
C GLY A 102 -4.28 11.36 -15.56
N ILE A 103 -3.78 10.54 -14.63
CA ILE A 103 -4.23 9.17 -14.36
C ILE A 103 -5.05 9.14 -13.08
N ARG A 104 -6.06 8.25 -13.02
CA ARG A 104 -6.83 7.93 -11.80
C ARG A 104 -7.00 6.41 -11.72
N LEU A 105 -6.40 5.79 -10.70
CA LEU A 105 -6.42 4.33 -10.50
C LEU A 105 -7.76 3.83 -9.97
N TYR A 106 -8.37 4.58 -9.04
CA TYR A 106 -9.67 4.22 -8.48
C TYR A 106 -10.71 5.29 -8.82
N LYS A 107 -11.80 4.84 -9.45
CA LYS A 107 -13.05 5.60 -9.60
C LYS A 107 -14.04 5.01 -8.61
N GLY A 108 -13.89 5.35 -7.33
CA GLY A 108 -14.95 5.12 -6.35
C GLY A 108 -16.23 5.81 -6.77
#